data_AF-V2XNG2-F1
#
_entry.id   AF-V2XNG2-F1
#
_cell.length_a   1.000
_cell.length_b   1.000
_cell.length_c   1.000
_cell.angle_alpha   90.00
_cell.angle_beta   90.00
_cell.angle_gamma   90.00
#
_symmetry.space_group_name_H-M   'P 1'
#
loop_
_entity.id
_entity.type
_entity.pdbx_description
1 polymer ?
#
loop_
_entity_poly.entity_id
_entity_poly.type
_entity_poly.pdbx_seq_one_letter_code
_entity_poly.pdbx_strand_id
1 'polypeptide(L)'
;MILLDDRNESLSSLPTISAQSWSSESNTDATSFGTFTGPGTLAGKAIYRLGKATLKGVEQVIIYRRLSTISNYFPHGNTTEVRGMRQMYTDLLELSRPTIYSKAIRDQALRMLLSQIGARQTRYLLHSVSLWPQVELRLLVSDILARFDPLLTPPLSKDRYLQDPIVKAYRTHVPERDDHSLLPLVDFLDQISSISDDCCIAVLQSGALDFILNLYLTGFHDPAQFTHKMSSRSPRSALRGACNSLFFTVLQNTSGVELLRGHRVTCVWSTHPALSFALSLRENAEAWSIRQQFWRKADKTVLKWRITSIHMLTMDRKRELDLNTATDALVDCFKLIRPEFPVDIIYRALRSLHEAVARARRLSVFARYTNVGTAMRNYLSASSQKDAVVTLSRIIEVVMALSAGNTIASNSFCLADDEPTFLVDAVAHFVYWLTSISESDEEYRRMILTTDIVRLAERALEKLEKSLVDDRVSFRDLANDYWKEKDIELYRNVYGLDALDAPLHIHVLRWSLVLLRDQSQGRRFRILSLPESWWVPGHKTDADLVYRWLKDE
;
A
#
# COMPACT_ATOMS: atom_id res chain seq x y z
N MET A 1 -24.59 -30.84 12.91
CA MET A 1 -25.02 -31.55 11.69
C MET A 1 -26.05 -30.68 11.00
N ILE A 2 -25.55 -29.71 10.21
CA ILE A 2 -26.34 -28.74 9.44
C ILE A 2 -25.63 -28.66 8.09
N LEU A 3 -26.35 -29.08 7.04
CA LEU A 3 -25.97 -28.98 5.63
C LEU A 3 -26.20 -27.54 5.17
N LEU A 4 -25.16 -26.88 4.65
CA LEU A 4 -25.30 -25.69 3.81
C LEU A 4 -24.28 -25.75 2.67
N ASP A 5 -24.74 -26.42 1.63
CA ASP A 5 -24.91 -25.94 0.26
C ASP A 5 -23.79 -25.11 -0.39
N ASP A 6 -23.17 -25.75 -1.37
CA ASP A 6 -22.25 -25.23 -2.38
C ASP A 6 -22.97 -24.29 -3.35
N ARG A 7 -22.56 -23.01 -3.39
CA ARG A 7 -22.69 -22.18 -4.59
C ARG A 7 -21.39 -21.44 -4.87
N ASN A 8 -20.55 -22.15 -5.61
CA ASN A 8 -19.41 -21.62 -6.36
C ASN A 8 -19.95 -20.82 -7.56
N GLU A 9 -19.97 -19.50 -7.45
CA GLU A 9 -20.15 -18.63 -8.62
C GLU A 9 -18.86 -17.83 -8.89
N SER A 10 -18.21 -18.20 -10.00
CA SER A 10 -17.62 -17.27 -10.97
C SER A 10 -16.49 -16.33 -10.47
N LEU A 11 -15.28 -16.89 -10.33
CA LEU A 11 -14.02 -16.15 -10.41
C LEU A 11 -13.35 -16.41 -11.77
N SER A 12 -13.74 -15.68 -12.82
CA SER A 12 -12.97 -15.62 -14.07
C SER A 12 -13.34 -14.41 -14.94
N SER A 13 -12.73 -13.26 -14.67
CA SER A 13 -12.53 -12.22 -15.69
C SER A 13 -11.33 -11.34 -15.36
N LEU A 14 -10.18 -11.96 -15.13
CA LEU A 14 -8.91 -11.36 -15.52
C LEU A 14 -8.63 -11.82 -16.95
N PRO A 15 -8.06 -10.97 -17.84
CA PRO A 15 -7.50 -11.46 -19.08
C PRO A 15 -6.29 -12.31 -18.68
N THR A 16 -6.54 -13.58 -18.40
CA THR A 16 -5.53 -14.61 -18.55
C THR A 16 -5.21 -14.54 -20.03
N ILE A 17 -4.09 -13.90 -20.36
CA ILE A 17 -3.36 -14.25 -21.56
C ILE A 17 -3.17 -15.74 -21.40
N SER A 18 -4.02 -16.51 -22.08
CA SER A 18 -3.85 -17.93 -22.18
C SER A 18 -2.44 -18.06 -22.74
N ALA A 19 -1.54 -18.54 -21.90
CA ALA A 19 -0.37 -19.22 -22.38
C ALA A 19 -0.94 -20.36 -23.22
N GLN A 20 -1.18 -20.08 -24.50
CA GLN A 20 -1.20 -21.11 -25.52
C GLN A 20 0.07 -21.88 -25.23
N SER A 21 -0.14 -23.11 -24.76
CA SER A 21 0.86 -24.14 -24.68
C SER A 21 1.42 -24.27 -26.09
N TRP A 22 2.41 -23.45 -26.41
CA TRP A 22 3.38 -23.72 -27.45
C TRP A 22 4.29 -24.78 -26.85
N SER A 23 3.72 -25.97 -26.66
CA SER A 23 4.44 -27.20 -26.85
C SER A 23 4.86 -27.18 -28.30
N SER A 24 5.95 -26.48 -28.59
CA SER A 24 6.83 -26.84 -29.70
C SER A 24 7.41 -28.20 -29.34
N GLU A 25 6.56 -29.23 -29.43
CA GLU A 25 7.04 -30.50 -29.93
C GLU A 25 7.64 -30.15 -31.28
N SER A 26 8.97 -30.13 -31.36
CA SER A 26 9.62 -30.40 -32.63
C SER A 26 9.25 -31.86 -32.98
N ASN A 27 8.02 -32.05 -33.42
CA ASN A 27 7.67 -33.12 -34.33
C ASN A 27 8.44 -32.75 -35.59
N THR A 28 9.73 -33.13 -35.64
CA THR A 28 10.25 -33.66 -36.88
C THR A 28 9.20 -34.67 -37.33
N ASP A 29 8.43 -34.28 -38.34
CA ASP A 29 7.56 -35.15 -39.11
C ASP A 29 8.41 -36.36 -39.48
N ALA A 30 8.30 -37.39 -38.64
CA ALA A 30 8.64 -38.73 -39.00
C ALA A 30 7.67 -39.03 -40.13
N THR A 31 8.21 -38.97 -41.34
CA THR A 31 7.68 -39.62 -42.53
C THR A 31 6.79 -40.78 -42.11
N SER A 32 5.52 -40.68 -42.51
CA SER A 32 4.50 -41.72 -42.42
C SER A 32 5.07 -43.08 -42.86
N PHE A 33 5.71 -43.80 -41.93
CA PHE A 33 5.97 -45.22 -42.07
C PHE A 33 4.67 -45.90 -41.68
N GLY A 34 3.93 -46.31 -42.72
CA GLY A 34 2.74 -47.14 -42.60
C GLY A 34 2.98 -48.28 -41.61
N THR A 35 2.01 -48.46 -40.73
CA THR A 35 2.02 -49.35 -39.57
C THR A 35 2.23 -50.82 -39.97
N PHE A 36 3.48 -51.26 -40.11
CA PHE A 36 3.80 -52.69 -40.10
C PHE A 36 3.89 -53.17 -38.65
N THR A 37 2.82 -53.79 -38.15
CA THR A 37 2.77 -54.50 -36.87
C THR A 37 3.55 -55.82 -36.95
N GLY A 38 4.87 -55.74 -37.07
CA GLY A 38 5.78 -56.89 -36.94
C GLY A 38 6.35 -56.99 -35.52
N PRO A 39 6.67 -58.20 -35.00
CA PRO A 39 7.24 -58.41 -33.66
C PRO A 39 8.54 -57.63 -33.39
N GLY A 40 9.24 -57.15 -34.43
CA GLY A 40 10.42 -56.28 -34.31
C GLY A 40 10.13 -54.80 -33.96
N THR A 41 8.88 -54.32 -34.10
CA THR A 41 8.55 -52.91 -33.82
C THR A 41 8.61 -52.52 -32.35
N LEU A 42 8.36 -53.47 -31.44
CA LEU A 42 8.40 -53.23 -30.00
C LEU A 42 9.86 -53.12 -29.50
N ALA A 43 10.74 -53.97 -30.02
CA ALA A 43 12.19 -53.89 -29.77
C ALA A 43 12.80 -52.61 -30.36
N GLY A 44 12.42 -52.23 -31.60
CA GLY A 44 12.88 -50.98 -32.21
C GLY A 44 12.45 -49.74 -31.42
N LYS A 45 11.21 -49.69 -30.93
CA LYS A 45 10.74 -48.61 -30.04
C LYS A 45 11.48 -48.57 -28.71
N ALA A 46 11.81 -49.73 -28.14
CA ALA A 46 12.58 -49.80 -26.89
C ALA A 46 14.02 -49.30 -27.07
N ILE A 47 14.72 -49.72 -28.14
CA ILE A 47 16.07 -49.25 -28.46
C ILE A 47 16.08 -47.75 -28.73
N TYR A 48 15.13 -47.23 -29.50
CA TYR A 48 15.01 -45.80 -29.76
C TYR A 48 14.78 -44.99 -28.47
N ARG A 49 13.90 -45.46 -27.58
CA ARG A 49 13.65 -44.82 -26.27
C ARG A 49 14.89 -44.85 -25.38
N LEU A 50 15.65 -45.97 -25.37
CA LEU A 50 16.90 -46.09 -24.64
C LEU A 50 17.98 -45.15 -25.20
N GLY A 51 18.11 -45.04 -26.52
CA GLY A 51 19.03 -44.11 -27.17
C GLY A 51 18.71 -42.66 -26.81
N LYS A 52 17.44 -42.26 -26.90
CA LYS A 52 16.98 -40.91 -26.50
C LYS A 52 17.22 -40.63 -25.01
N ALA A 53 17.02 -41.61 -24.14
CA ALA A 53 17.30 -41.47 -22.71
C ALA A 53 18.81 -41.35 -22.43
N THR A 54 19.63 -42.12 -23.12
CA THR A 54 21.10 -42.10 -22.98
C THR A 54 21.67 -40.76 -23.43
N LEU A 55 21.24 -40.24 -24.59
CA LEU A 55 21.66 -38.92 -25.08
C LEU A 55 21.29 -37.81 -24.09
N LYS A 56 20.05 -37.81 -23.59
CA LYS A 56 19.63 -36.86 -22.54
C LYS A 56 20.46 -36.98 -21.26
N GLY A 57 20.85 -38.20 -20.89
CA GLY A 57 21.71 -38.44 -19.72
C GLY A 57 23.10 -37.85 -19.89
N VAL A 58 23.74 -38.05 -21.05
CA VAL A 58 25.08 -37.52 -21.36
C VAL A 58 25.06 -35.99 -21.38
N GLU A 59 24.06 -35.38 -22.03
CA GLU A 59 23.89 -33.92 -22.07
C GLU A 59 23.76 -33.34 -20.66
N GLN A 60 22.95 -33.96 -19.79
CA GLN A 60 22.81 -33.52 -18.40
C GLN A 60 24.13 -33.56 -17.63
N VAL A 61 24.93 -34.62 -17.78
CA VAL A 61 26.23 -34.74 -17.11
C VAL A 61 27.18 -33.63 -17.57
N ILE A 62 27.22 -33.33 -18.86
CA ILE A 62 28.03 -32.24 -19.42
C ILE A 62 27.59 -30.89 -18.86
N ILE A 63 26.27 -30.63 -18.82
CA ILE A 63 25.71 -29.39 -18.26
C ILE A 63 26.04 -29.26 -16.77
N TYR A 64 25.88 -30.30 -15.96
CA TYR A 64 26.22 -30.27 -14.54
C TYR A 64 27.71 -30.01 -14.31
N ARG A 65 28.60 -30.64 -15.11
CA ARG A 65 30.05 -30.38 -15.04
C ARG A 65 30.36 -28.93 -15.39
N ARG A 66 29.70 -28.38 -16.40
CA ARG A 66 29.85 -26.97 -16.79
C ARG A 66 29.36 -26.04 -15.68
N LEU A 67 28.17 -26.27 -15.12
CA LEU A 67 27.63 -25.49 -14.00
C LEU A 67 28.50 -25.57 -12.76
N SER A 68 29.03 -26.74 -12.43
CA SER A 68 29.99 -26.91 -11.33
C SER A 68 31.26 -26.10 -11.55
N THR A 69 31.79 -26.11 -12.78
CA THR A 69 32.96 -25.29 -13.15
C THR A 69 32.66 -23.80 -13.02
N ILE A 70 31.50 -23.35 -13.52
CA ILE A 70 31.03 -21.97 -13.40
C ILE A 70 30.88 -21.59 -11.93
N SER A 71 30.27 -22.44 -11.11
CA SER A 71 29.98 -22.15 -9.69
C SER A 71 31.20 -21.84 -8.84
N ASN A 72 32.38 -22.34 -9.23
CA ASN A 72 33.64 -22.04 -8.54
C ASN A 72 34.07 -20.56 -8.68
N TYR A 73 33.46 -19.81 -9.61
CA TYR A 73 33.73 -18.39 -9.84
C TYR A 73 32.65 -17.47 -9.26
N PHE A 74 31.63 -17.99 -8.57
CA PHE A 74 30.53 -17.20 -8.04
C PHE A 74 30.44 -17.33 -6.51
N PRO A 75 30.16 -16.24 -5.77
CA PRO A 75 30.07 -14.85 -6.24
C PRO A 75 31.46 -14.27 -6.60
N HIS A 76 31.49 -13.22 -7.42
CA HIS A 76 32.70 -12.46 -7.77
C HIS A 76 32.42 -10.95 -7.73
N GLY A 77 33.48 -10.13 -7.70
CA GLY A 77 33.34 -8.67 -7.77
C GLY A 77 33.24 -8.15 -9.20
N ASN A 78 32.76 -6.91 -9.37
CA ASN A 78 32.72 -6.19 -10.66
C ASN A 78 34.11 -5.85 -11.21
N THR A 79 35.14 -5.87 -10.37
CA THR A 79 36.54 -5.59 -10.71
C THR A 79 37.37 -6.86 -10.94
N THR A 80 36.79 -8.04 -10.71
CA THR A 80 37.50 -9.31 -10.86
C THR A 80 37.62 -9.67 -12.33
N GLU A 81 38.84 -9.62 -12.88
CA GLU A 81 39.11 -10.04 -14.26
C GLU A 81 39.21 -11.57 -14.36
N VAL A 82 38.07 -12.23 -14.55
CA VAL A 82 38.03 -13.67 -14.83
C VAL A 82 37.97 -13.89 -16.35
N ARG A 83 38.94 -14.62 -16.89
CA ARG A 83 38.92 -14.99 -18.31
C ARG A 83 37.68 -15.83 -18.61
N GLY A 84 36.90 -15.40 -19.61
CA GLY A 84 35.67 -16.09 -20.02
C GLY A 84 34.44 -15.75 -19.19
N MET A 85 34.47 -14.73 -18.32
CA MET A 85 33.32 -14.37 -17.47
C MET A 85 32.04 -14.12 -18.27
N ARG A 86 32.14 -13.43 -19.41
CA ARG A 86 31.01 -13.15 -20.31
C ARG A 86 30.35 -14.44 -20.80
N GLN A 87 31.15 -15.43 -21.20
CA GLN A 87 30.62 -16.72 -21.65
C GLN A 87 29.91 -17.46 -20.52
N MET A 88 30.44 -17.39 -19.29
CA MET A 88 29.77 -18.00 -18.15
C MET A 88 28.40 -17.38 -17.90
N TYR A 89 28.26 -16.05 -17.99
CA TYR A 89 26.94 -15.41 -17.87
C TYR A 89 26.00 -15.77 -19.02
N THR A 90 26.49 -15.86 -20.26
CA THR A 90 25.71 -16.36 -21.40
C THR A 90 25.21 -17.79 -21.14
N ASP A 91 26.09 -18.67 -20.65
CA ASP A 91 25.73 -20.04 -20.26
C ASP A 91 24.70 -20.04 -19.13
N LEU A 92 24.83 -19.17 -18.12
CA LEU A 92 23.87 -19.08 -17.01
C LEU A 92 22.50 -18.57 -17.46
N LEU A 93 22.44 -17.56 -18.32
CA LEU A 93 21.19 -17.06 -18.89
C LEU A 93 20.51 -18.15 -19.72
N GLU A 94 21.27 -18.86 -20.56
CA GLU A 94 20.77 -20.00 -21.32
C GLU A 94 20.20 -21.08 -20.40
N LEU A 95 20.97 -21.53 -19.41
CA LEU A 95 20.58 -22.58 -18.47
C LEU A 95 19.44 -22.17 -17.53
N SER A 96 19.11 -20.88 -17.45
CA SER A 96 17.98 -20.36 -16.68
C SER A 96 16.64 -20.44 -17.43
N ARG A 97 16.66 -20.62 -18.77
CA ARG A 97 15.45 -20.60 -19.61
C ARG A 97 14.39 -21.59 -19.11
N PRO A 98 13.13 -21.17 -18.98
CA PRO A 98 12.05 -22.07 -18.63
C PRO A 98 11.88 -23.16 -19.68
N THR A 99 11.29 -24.30 -19.28
CA THR A 99 10.91 -25.48 -20.09
C THR A 99 12.04 -26.25 -20.82
N ILE A 100 13.18 -25.63 -21.11
CA ILE A 100 14.30 -26.28 -21.82
C ILE A 100 15.14 -27.15 -20.89
N TYR A 101 15.49 -26.61 -19.72
CA TYR A 101 16.36 -27.28 -18.75
C TYR A 101 15.58 -27.80 -17.54
N SER A 102 16.12 -28.85 -16.90
CA SER A 102 15.53 -29.39 -15.67
C SER A 102 15.48 -28.32 -14.57
N LYS A 103 14.50 -28.43 -13.67
CA LYS A 103 14.34 -27.49 -12.55
C LYS A 103 15.64 -27.35 -11.73
N ALA A 104 16.35 -28.44 -11.46
CA ALA A 104 17.60 -28.40 -10.69
C ALA A 104 18.71 -27.57 -11.37
N ILE A 105 18.87 -27.70 -12.69
CA ILE A 105 19.83 -26.92 -13.50
C ILE A 105 19.44 -25.43 -13.48
N ARG A 106 18.16 -25.13 -13.72
CA ARG A 106 17.63 -23.77 -13.69
C ARG A 106 17.80 -23.11 -12.34
N ASP A 107 17.43 -23.81 -11.26
CA ASP A 107 17.55 -23.30 -9.89
C ASP A 107 19.02 -23.07 -9.51
N GLN A 108 19.95 -23.88 -10.01
CA GLN A 108 21.39 -23.65 -9.82
C GLN A 108 21.87 -22.41 -10.58
N ALA A 109 21.45 -22.22 -11.83
CA ALA A 109 21.79 -21.03 -12.61
C ALA A 109 21.21 -19.75 -11.96
N LEU A 110 19.93 -19.76 -11.61
CA LEU A 110 19.24 -18.64 -10.96
C LEU A 110 19.85 -18.29 -9.60
N ARG A 111 20.28 -19.28 -8.81
CA ARG A 111 21.01 -19.01 -7.55
C ARG A 111 22.27 -18.18 -7.77
N MET A 112 23.07 -18.51 -8.79
CA MET A 112 24.28 -17.75 -9.10
C MET A 112 23.95 -16.35 -9.60
N LEU A 113 22.97 -16.22 -10.50
CA LEU A 113 22.50 -14.93 -11.00
C LEU A 113 21.97 -14.03 -9.87
N LEU A 114 21.11 -14.56 -9.00
CA LEU A 114 20.53 -13.78 -7.91
C LEU A 114 21.53 -13.46 -6.80
N SER A 115 22.55 -14.29 -6.59
CA SER A 115 23.65 -13.94 -5.67
C SER A 115 24.38 -12.68 -6.15
N GLN A 116 24.60 -12.56 -7.46
CA GLN A 116 25.25 -11.38 -8.06
C GLN A 116 24.37 -10.14 -8.02
N ILE A 117 23.05 -10.30 -8.28
CA ILE A 117 22.08 -9.21 -8.15
C ILE A 117 22.03 -8.74 -6.69
N GLY A 118 21.91 -9.66 -5.73
CA GLY A 118 21.94 -9.35 -4.30
C GLY A 118 23.19 -8.54 -3.92
N ALA A 119 24.36 -8.93 -4.41
CA ALA A 119 25.63 -8.24 -4.15
C ALA A 119 25.85 -6.93 -4.94
N ARG A 120 24.92 -6.52 -5.82
CA ARG A 120 25.09 -5.45 -6.83
C ARG A 120 26.34 -5.62 -7.72
N GLN A 121 26.78 -6.86 -7.94
CA GLN A 121 27.92 -7.19 -8.79
C GLN A 121 27.43 -7.61 -10.19
N THR A 122 26.66 -6.73 -10.83
CA THR A 122 25.87 -7.04 -12.03
C THR A 122 26.53 -6.62 -13.34
N ARG A 123 27.75 -6.07 -13.34
CA ARG A 123 28.38 -5.48 -14.54
C ARG A 123 28.43 -6.45 -15.73
N TYR A 124 28.92 -7.66 -15.50
CA TYR A 124 29.04 -8.68 -16.54
C TYR A 124 27.68 -9.25 -16.94
N LEU A 125 26.75 -9.38 -15.98
CA LEU A 125 25.37 -9.81 -16.23
C LEU A 125 24.64 -8.84 -17.16
N LEU A 126 24.73 -7.53 -16.89
CA LEU A 126 24.10 -6.49 -17.71
C LEU A 126 24.62 -6.52 -19.16
N HIS A 127 25.91 -6.76 -19.35
CA HIS A 127 26.48 -6.92 -20.68
C HIS A 127 25.96 -8.17 -21.42
N SER A 128 25.79 -9.30 -20.74
CA SER A 128 25.20 -10.48 -21.36
C SER A 128 23.70 -10.30 -21.64
N VAL A 129 22.97 -9.61 -20.74
CA VAL A 129 21.55 -9.27 -20.91
C VAL A 129 21.33 -8.34 -22.11
N SER A 130 22.22 -7.38 -22.36
CA SER A 130 22.09 -6.46 -23.51
C SER A 130 22.16 -7.17 -24.87
N LEU A 131 22.69 -8.39 -24.91
CA LEU A 131 22.79 -9.22 -26.12
C LEU A 131 21.71 -10.31 -26.17
N TRP A 132 20.87 -10.41 -25.14
CA TRP A 132 19.91 -11.50 -25.00
C TRP A 132 18.57 -11.14 -25.67
N PRO A 133 17.87 -12.10 -26.31
CA PRO A 133 16.60 -11.80 -26.97
C PRO A 133 15.56 -11.23 -26.00
N GLN A 134 14.84 -10.20 -26.44
CA GLN A 134 13.85 -9.48 -25.64
C GLN A 134 12.84 -10.39 -24.94
N VAL A 135 12.33 -11.41 -25.66
CA VAL A 135 11.36 -12.36 -25.13
C VAL A 135 11.93 -13.18 -23.97
N GLU A 136 13.19 -13.62 -24.08
CA GLU A 136 13.85 -14.41 -23.06
C GLU A 136 14.17 -13.56 -21.82
N LEU A 137 14.60 -12.31 -22.04
CA LEU A 137 14.79 -11.34 -20.96
C LEU A 137 13.47 -11.11 -20.19
N ARG A 138 12.36 -10.90 -20.91
CA ARG A 138 11.03 -10.74 -20.31
C ARG A 138 10.66 -11.95 -19.46
N LEU A 139 10.87 -13.17 -19.96
CA LEU A 139 10.56 -14.41 -19.23
C LEU A 139 11.43 -14.56 -17.98
N LEU A 140 12.73 -14.28 -18.06
CA LEU A 140 13.64 -14.33 -16.92
C LEU A 140 13.23 -13.32 -15.84
N VAL A 141 13.03 -12.05 -16.22
CA VAL A 141 12.66 -11.01 -15.27
C VAL A 141 11.32 -11.35 -14.62
N SER A 142 10.34 -11.85 -15.39
CA SER A 142 9.06 -12.28 -14.84
C SER A 142 9.21 -13.41 -13.81
N ASP A 143 10.04 -14.41 -14.10
CA ASP A 143 10.37 -15.52 -13.19
C ASP A 143 11.03 -14.98 -11.89
N ILE A 144 11.95 -14.02 -12.01
CA ILE A 144 12.59 -13.37 -10.85
C ILE A 144 11.55 -12.59 -10.03
N LEU A 145 10.77 -11.71 -10.66
CA LEU A 145 9.77 -10.88 -9.97
C LEU A 145 8.73 -11.71 -9.24
N ALA A 146 8.24 -12.78 -9.85
CA ALA A 146 7.26 -13.68 -9.24
C ALA A 146 7.75 -14.31 -7.92
N ARG A 147 9.07 -14.48 -7.75
CA ARG A 147 9.66 -14.98 -6.49
C ARG A 147 9.70 -13.93 -5.39
N PHE A 148 9.66 -12.65 -5.71
CA PHE A 148 9.75 -11.56 -4.73
C PHE A 148 8.46 -10.77 -4.60
N ASP A 149 7.42 -11.09 -5.34
CA ASP A 149 6.16 -10.36 -5.26
C ASP A 149 5.51 -10.57 -3.87
N PRO A 150 5.28 -9.49 -3.10
CA PRO A 150 4.76 -9.60 -1.74
C PRO A 150 3.31 -10.10 -1.68
N LEU A 151 2.55 -10.03 -2.78
CA LEU A 151 1.18 -10.57 -2.85
C LEU A 151 1.15 -12.03 -3.30
N LEU A 152 2.12 -12.48 -4.11
CA LEU A 152 2.22 -13.88 -4.53
C LEU A 152 2.96 -14.75 -3.51
N THR A 153 3.80 -14.13 -2.67
CA THR A 153 4.52 -14.83 -1.62
C THR A 153 3.50 -15.34 -0.57
N PRO A 154 3.35 -16.67 -0.38
CA PRO A 154 2.31 -17.20 0.48
C PRO A 154 2.47 -16.67 1.92
N PRO A 155 1.39 -16.20 2.57
CA PRO A 155 1.43 -15.86 4.00
C PRO A 155 1.69 -17.08 4.89
N LEU A 156 1.61 -18.31 4.34
CA LEU A 156 1.68 -19.57 5.08
C LEU A 156 3.12 -20.11 5.14
N SER A 157 3.69 -19.99 6.34
CA SER A 157 5.07 -20.28 6.75
C SER A 157 6.12 -19.44 6.01
N LYS A 158 6.34 -18.22 6.50
CA LYS A 158 7.52 -17.39 6.15
C LYS A 158 8.78 -18.26 6.08
N ASP A 159 8.92 -19.23 6.96
CA ASP A 159 10.05 -20.16 6.98
C ASP A 159 10.25 -20.91 5.66
N ARG A 160 9.22 -21.51 5.04
CA ARG A 160 9.40 -22.29 3.80
C ARG A 160 9.86 -21.41 2.64
N TYR A 161 9.26 -20.24 2.49
CA TYR A 161 9.65 -19.27 1.46
C TYR A 161 11.10 -18.81 1.68
N LEU A 162 11.47 -18.48 2.91
CA LEU A 162 12.82 -18.04 3.25
C LEU A 162 13.87 -19.16 3.13
N GLN A 163 13.46 -20.43 3.11
CA GLN A 163 14.30 -21.59 2.81
C GLN A 163 14.36 -21.91 1.30
N ASP A 164 13.63 -21.22 0.43
CA ASP A 164 13.80 -21.38 -1.02
C ASP A 164 15.27 -21.12 -1.38
N PRO A 165 15.94 -22.05 -2.07
CA PRO A 165 17.38 -21.98 -2.26
C PRO A 165 17.81 -20.80 -3.13
N ILE A 166 16.93 -20.29 -4.00
CA ILE A 166 17.17 -19.11 -4.85
C ILE A 166 17.02 -17.84 -4.02
N VAL A 167 15.92 -17.72 -3.26
CA VAL A 167 15.68 -16.57 -2.36
C VAL A 167 16.77 -16.49 -1.29
N LYS A 168 17.18 -17.63 -0.72
CA LYS A 168 18.27 -17.70 0.25
C LYS A 168 19.60 -17.27 -0.36
N ALA A 169 19.92 -17.69 -1.58
CA ALA A 169 21.13 -17.28 -2.28
C ALA A 169 21.15 -15.76 -2.53
N TYR A 170 20.04 -15.18 -2.99
CA TYR A 170 19.86 -13.73 -3.09
C TYR A 170 20.15 -13.04 -1.76
N ARG A 171 19.39 -13.41 -0.72
CA ARG A 171 19.44 -12.80 0.61
C ARG A 171 20.83 -12.79 1.19
N THR A 172 21.52 -13.93 1.16
CA THR A 172 22.87 -14.10 1.73
C THR A 172 23.88 -13.08 1.17
N HIS A 173 23.63 -12.54 -0.02
CA HIS A 173 24.51 -11.59 -0.69
C HIS A 173 24.00 -10.14 -0.66
N VAL A 174 22.80 -9.87 -0.14
CA VAL A 174 22.31 -8.49 0.02
C VAL A 174 23.20 -7.77 1.06
N PRO A 175 23.75 -6.58 0.73
CA PRO A 175 24.58 -5.84 1.65
C PRO A 175 23.87 -5.55 2.96
N GLU A 176 24.60 -5.75 4.06
CA GLU A 176 24.07 -5.53 5.40
C GLU A 176 23.60 -4.10 5.71
N ARG A 177 24.12 -3.14 4.94
CA ARG A 177 23.81 -1.71 5.03
C ARG A 177 22.50 -1.33 4.32
N ASP A 178 21.95 -2.23 3.52
CA ASP A 178 20.70 -1.97 2.82
C ASP A 178 19.55 -2.15 3.80
N ASP A 179 18.74 -1.11 3.95
CA ASP A 179 17.60 -1.18 4.87
C ASP A 179 16.50 -2.13 4.34
N HIS A 180 16.46 -2.42 3.03
CA HIS A 180 15.44 -3.27 2.41
C HIS A 180 16.06 -4.31 1.47
N SER A 181 15.65 -5.58 1.59
CA SER A 181 16.29 -6.67 0.84
C SER A 181 16.14 -6.55 -0.68
N LEU A 182 15.02 -6.00 -1.17
CA LEU A 182 14.73 -5.81 -2.60
C LEU A 182 15.45 -4.63 -3.26
N LEU A 183 16.21 -3.82 -2.52
CA LEU A 183 16.88 -2.64 -3.09
C LEU A 183 17.82 -3.02 -4.26
N PRO A 184 18.71 -4.02 -4.14
CA PRO A 184 19.56 -4.46 -5.25
C PRO A 184 18.78 -4.96 -6.47
N LEU A 185 17.63 -5.61 -6.26
CA LEU A 185 16.78 -6.09 -7.36
C LEU A 185 16.19 -4.92 -8.13
N VAL A 186 15.63 -3.91 -7.46
CA VAL A 186 15.07 -2.73 -8.13
C VAL A 186 16.17 -1.93 -8.85
N ASP A 187 17.34 -1.77 -8.22
CA ASP A 187 18.50 -1.13 -8.86
C ASP A 187 18.94 -1.88 -10.13
N PHE A 188 18.84 -3.21 -10.14
CA PHE A 188 19.15 -4.03 -11.31
C PHE A 188 18.12 -3.86 -12.43
N LEU A 189 16.83 -3.78 -12.10
CA LEU A 189 15.77 -3.50 -13.08
C LEU A 189 15.97 -2.12 -13.72
N ASP A 190 16.31 -1.11 -12.92
CA ASP A 190 16.64 0.24 -13.38
C ASP A 190 17.83 0.22 -14.36
N GLN A 191 18.91 -0.48 -13.98
CA GLN A 191 20.08 -0.65 -14.83
C GLN A 191 19.75 -1.36 -16.15
N ILE A 192 18.93 -2.42 -16.15
CA ILE A 192 18.50 -3.08 -17.40
C ILE A 192 17.70 -2.11 -18.27
N SER A 193 16.72 -1.41 -17.70
CA SER A 193 15.89 -0.46 -18.44
C SER A 193 16.69 0.70 -19.05
N SER A 194 17.85 1.03 -18.48
CA SER A 194 18.75 2.06 -19.01
C SER A 194 19.62 1.61 -20.20
N ILE A 195 19.67 0.31 -20.53
CA ILE A 195 20.52 -0.24 -21.61
C ILE A 195 19.99 0.14 -23.00
N SER A 196 18.70 -0.12 -23.24
CA SER A 196 18.03 0.11 -24.52
C SER A 196 16.51 0.11 -24.37
N ASP A 197 15.80 0.64 -25.37
CA ASP A 197 14.33 0.64 -25.42
C ASP A 197 13.74 -0.77 -25.35
N ASP A 198 14.33 -1.71 -26.07
CA ASP A 198 13.89 -3.12 -26.05
C ASP A 198 14.03 -3.74 -24.65
N CYS A 199 15.12 -3.44 -23.93
CA CYS A 199 15.33 -3.90 -22.55
C CYS A 199 14.31 -3.26 -21.61
N CYS A 200 14.06 -1.96 -21.73
CA CYS A 200 13.03 -1.26 -20.96
C CYS A 200 11.64 -1.89 -21.19
N ILE A 201 11.25 -2.11 -22.45
CA ILE A 201 9.99 -2.76 -22.81
C ILE A 201 9.94 -4.18 -22.23
N ALA A 202 11.01 -4.96 -22.31
CA ALA A 202 11.06 -6.31 -21.75
C ALA A 202 10.84 -6.32 -20.24
N VAL A 203 11.50 -5.42 -19.51
CA VAL A 203 11.33 -5.25 -18.06
C VAL A 203 9.89 -4.85 -17.73
N LEU A 204 9.31 -3.88 -18.43
CA LEU A 204 7.93 -3.45 -18.18
C LEU A 204 6.92 -4.56 -18.47
N GLN A 205 7.04 -5.24 -19.62
CA GLN A 205 6.17 -6.35 -20.01
C GLN A 205 6.36 -7.61 -19.16
N SER A 206 7.43 -7.70 -18.36
CA SER A 206 7.65 -8.83 -17.45
C SER A 206 6.79 -8.77 -16.17
N GLY A 207 6.06 -7.67 -15.97
CA GLY A 207 5.27 -7.41 -14.76
C GLY A 207 5.98 -6.51 -13.74
N ALA A 208 7.04 -5.79 -14.11
CA ALA A 208 7.76 -4.89 -13.19
C ALA A 208 6.84 -3.81 -12.59
N LEU A 209 5.89 -3.29 -13.38
CA LEU A 209 4.94 -2.28 -12.89
C LEU A 209 3.92 -2.87 -11.91
N ASP A 210 3.45 -4.09 -12.13
CA ASP A 210 2.60 -4.82 -11.18
C ASP A 210 3.35 -5.13 -9.89
N PHE A 211 4.60 -5.59 -10.00
CA PHE A 211 5.47 -5.83 -8.86
C PHE A 211 5.67 -4.57 -8.00
N ILE A 212 5.97 -3.43 -8.63
CA ILE A 212 6.12 -2.14 -7.93
C ILE A 212 4.79 -1.72 -7.29
N LEU A 213 3.67 -1.88 -8.00
CA LEU A 213 2.35 -1.62 -7.43
C LEU A 213 2.08 -2.51 -6.21
N ASN A 214 2.43 -3.79 -6.26
CA ASN A 214 2.25 -4.72 -5.15
C ASN A 214 3.13 -4.37 -3.95
N LEU A 215 4.36 -3.89 -4.18
CA LEU A 215 5.19 -3.29 -3.13
C LEU A 215 4.50 -2.08 -2.49
N TYR A 216 3.95 -1.16 -3.28
CA TYR A 216 3.22 0.00 -2.74
C TYR A 216 1.99 -0.38 -1.92
N LEU A 217 1.19 -1.32 -2.43
CA LEU A 217 -0.04 -1.79 -1.80
C LEU A 217 0.22 -2.50 -0.48
N THR A 218 1.37 -3.15 -0.35
CA THR A 218 1.80 -3.81 0.90
C THR A 218 2.60 -2.89 1.83
N GLY A 219 2.75 -1.61 1.48
CA GLY A 219 3.52 -0.65 2.27
C GLY A 219 5.01 -0.93 2.27
N PHE A 220 5.53 -1.45 1.15
CA PHE A 220 6.91 -1.93 0.99
C PHE A 220 7.23 -3.00 2.03
N HIS A 221 6.35 -4.00 2.16
CA HIS A 221 6.62 -5.18 2.95
C HIS A 221 7.81 -5.93 2.34
N ASP A 222 8.79 -6.28 3.16
CA ASP A 222 9.98 -7.00 2.70
C ASP A 222 9.69 -8.52 2.69
N PRO A 223 9.50 -9.14 1.51
CA PRO A 223 9.24 -10.59 1.42
C PRO A 223 10.45 -11.41 1.88
N ALA A 224 11.66 -10.87 1.75
CA ALA A 224 12.94 -11.53 1.98
C ALA A 224 13.66 -11.00 3.23
N GLN A 225 12.92 -10.43 4.20
CA GLN A 225 13.46 -9.84 5.42
C GLN A 225 14.34 -10.81 6.22
N PHE A 226 15.42 -10.31 6.80
CA PHE A 226 16.25 -11.04 7.77
C PHE A 226 15.60 -11.04 9.17
N THR A 227 15.46 -12.22 9.78
CA THR A 227 14.89 -12.39 11.14
C THR A 227 15.65 -11.62 12.22
N HIS A 228 16.93 -11.31 12.00
CA HIS A 228 17.80 -10.70 13.00
C HIS A 228 17.94 -9.17 12.92
N LYS A 229 17.36 -8.51 11.91
CA LYS A 229 17.52 -7.06 11.70
C LYS A 229 16.19 -6.32 11.78
N MET A 230 15.74 -6.05 13.00
CA MET A 230 14.82 -4.95 13.26
C MET A 230 15.64 -3.68 13.54
N SER A 231 16.30 -3.16 12.50
CA SER A 231 16.86 -1.80 12.58
C SER A 231 15.69 -0.82 12.73
N SER A 232 15.86 0.17 13.60
CA SER A 232 14.84 1.20 13.88
C SER A 232 14.69 2.24 12.75
N ARG A 233 15.47 2.14 11.67
CA ARG A 233 15.39 3.04 10.51
C ARG A 233 14.36 2.51 9.53
N SER A 234 13.50 3.40 9.01
CA SER A 234 12.41 3.04 8.11
C SER A 234 12.93 2.49 6.77
N PRO A 235 12.90 1.18 6.52
CA PRO A 235 13.46 0.57 5.31
C PRO A 235 12.73 0.94 4.02
N ARG A 236 11.54 1.52 4.16
CA ARG A 236 10.61 1.85 3.09
C ARG A 236 11.06 3.05 2.23
N SER A 237 11.88 3.96 2.77
CA SER A 237 12.26 5.19 2.04
C SER A 237 13.27 4.90 0.92
N ALA A 238 14.30 4.10 1.20
CA ALA A 238 15.33 3.74 0.22
C ALA A 238 14.74 2.96 -0.96
N LEU A 239 13.92 1.92 -0.68
CA LEU A 239 13.28 1.14 -1.74
C LEU A 239 12.35 1.99 -2.59
N ARG A 240 11.54 2.87 -1.98
CA ARG A 240 10.70 3.80 -2.73
C ARG A 240 11.54 4.75 -3.60
N GLY A 241 12.68 5.21 -3.11
CA GLY A 241 13.64 5.98 -3.89
C GLY A 241 14.13 5.23 -5.13
N ALA A 242 14.49 3.96 -4.99
CA ALA A 242 14.89 3.12 -6.12
C ALA A 242 13.73 2.87 -7.11
N CYS A 243 12.51 2.61 -6.63
CA CYS A 243 11.34 2.54 -7.51
C CYS A 243 11.13 3.85 -8.28
N ASN A 244 11.35 5.00 -7.62
CA ASN A 244 11.26 6.29 -8.28
C ASN A 244 12.38 6.51 -9.31
N SER A 245 13.60 6.01 -9.07
CA SER A 245 14.68 6.00 -10.06
C SER A 245 14.29 5.22 -11.31
N LEU A 246 13.81 3.99 -11.13
CA LEU A 246 13.31 3.16 -12.23
C LEU A 246 12.20 3.85 -13.03
N PHE A 247 11.26 4.49 -12.34
CA PHE A 247 10.23 5.29 -12.98
C PHE A 247 10.79 6.45 -13.80
N PHE A 248 11.81 7.14 -13.29
CA PHE A 248 12.49 8.21 -14.03
C PHE A 248 13.17 7.68 -15.28
N THR A 249 13.88 6.55 -15.21
CA THR A 249 14.48 5.89 -16.37
C THR A 249 13.43 5.50 -17.41
N VAL A 250 12.31 4.94 -16.98
CA VAL A 250 11.19 4.60 -17.88
C VAL A 250 10.60 5.86 -18.53
N LEU A 251 10.56 6.99 -17.83
CA LEU A 251 10.08 8.26 -18.38
C LEU A 251 11.01 8.86 -19.45
N GLN A 252 12.30 8.52 -19.43
CA GLN A 252 13.24 8.91 -20.49
C GLN A 252 13.09 8.03 -21.75
N ASN A 253 12.27 6.98 -21.69
CA ASN A 253 12.06 6.03 -22.76
C ASN A 253 10.70 6.24 -23.45
N THR A 254 10.68 6.56 -24.74
CA THR A 254 9.42 6.86 -25.47
C THR A 254 8.40 5.72 -25.37
N SER A 255 8.82 4.48 -25.65
CA SER A 255 7.94 3.31 -25.56
C SER A 255 7.61 2.93 -24.11
N GLY A 256 8.57 3.12 -23.20
CA GLY A 256 8.37 2.91 -21.76
C GLY A 256 7.28 3.82 -21.19
N VAL A 257 7.26 5.09 -21.60
CA VAL A 257 6.25 6.07 -21.22
C VAL A 257 4.84 5.62 -21.64
N GLU A 258 4.68 5.09 -22.85
CA GLU A 258 3.38 4.61 -23.35
C GLU A 258 2.84 3.44 -22.52
N LEU A 259 3.69 2.44 -22.26
CA LEU A 259 3.34 1.30 -21.41
C LEU A 259 2.99 1.73 -19.99
N LEU A 260 3.76 2.68 -19.44
CA LEU A 260 3.54 3.21 -18.10
C LEU A 260 2.23 3.97 -18.01
N ARG A 261 1.91 4.85 -18.97
CA ARG A 261 0.64 5.61 -19.02
C ARG A 261 -0.58 4.70 -19.04
N GLY A 262 -0.50 3.56 -19.73
CA GLY A 262 -1.57 2.56 -19.76
C GLY A 262 -1.69 1.72 -18.48
N HIS A 263 -0.72 1.80 -17.57
CA HIS A 263 -0.65 0.92 -16.41
C HIS A 263 -1.33 1.50 -15.16
N ARG A 264 -1.98 0.63 -14.37
CA ARG A 264 -2.74 1.00 -13.15
C ARG A 264 -1.89 1.68 -12.07
N VAL A 265 -0.58 1.41 -12.06
CA VAL A 265 0.35 2.00 -11.10
C VAL A 265 0.34 3.53 -11.16
N THR A 266 0.15 4.12 -12.34
CA THR A 266 0.11 5.59 -12.51
C THR A 266 -1.03 6.26 -11.75
N CYS A 267 -2.12 5.53 -11.51
CA CYS A 267 -3.31 6.07 -10.85
C CYS A 267 -3.27 5.92 -9.33
N VAL A 268 -2.40 5.05 -8.83
CA VAL A 268 -2.35 4.66 -7.41
C VAL A 268 -1.04 5.07 -6.74
N TRP A 269 0.06 5.13 -7.50
CA TRP A 269 1.37 5.51 -6.98
C TRP A 269 1.33 6.94 -6.45
N SER A 270 1.84 7.12 -5.23
CA SER A 270 1.95 8.43 -4.59
C SER A 270 2.70 9.42 -5.49
N THR A 271 2.20 10.65 -5.61
CA THR A 271 2.81 11.70 -6.42
C THR A 271 4.12 12.17 -5.82
N HIS A 272 5.24 11.53 -6.20
CA HIS A 272 6.54 12.13 -5.99
C HIS A 272 6.66 13.34 -6.94
N PRO A 273 7.10 14.54 -6.48
CA PRO A 273 7.14 15.74 -7.32
C PRO A 273 7.93 15.56 -8.61
N ALA A 274 9.03 14.80 -8.56
CA ALA A 274 9.86 14.48 -9.72
C ALA A 274 9.27 13.42 -10.66
N LEU A 275 8.28 12.65 -10.20
CA LEU A 275 7.55 11.67 -11.00
C LEU A 275 6.22 12.25 -11.43
N SER A 276 6.28 13.43 -12.04
CA SER A 276 5.12 14.12 -12.58
C SER A 276 4.52 13.40 -13.80
N PHE A 277 4.30 12.08 -13.72
CA PHE A 277 3.15 11.43 -14.34
C PHE A 277 1.87 12.25 -14.14
N ALA A 278 1.84 12.98 -13.02
CA ALA A 278 0.70 13.48 -12.32
C ALA A 278 0.60 15.02 -12.21
N LEU A 279 1.38 15.79 -12.97
CA LEU A 279 1.09 17.24 -13.06
C LEU A 279 -0.33 17.50 -13.62
N SER A 280 -0.98 16.49 -14.20
CA SER A 280 -2.43 16.52 -14.45
C SER A 280 -3.28 15.87 -13.35
N LEU A 281 -2.84 14.86 -12.58
CA LEU A 281 -3.76 14.10 -11.69
C LEU A 281 -4.29 14.90 -10.48
N ARG A 282 -3.59 15.96 -10.04
CA ARG A 282 -4.08 16.81 -8.93
C ARG A 282 -5.23 17.73 -9.36
N GLU A 283 -5.37 17.96 -10.66
CA GLU A 283 -6.41 18.81 -11.27
C GLU A 283 -7.36 18.01 -12.18
N ASN A 284 -7.00 16.78 -12.58
CA ASN A 284 -7.76 15.98 -13.52
C ASN A 284 -8.70 15.04 -12.77
N ALA A 285 -9.99 15.38 -12.75
CA ALA A 285 -11.05 14.53 -12.22
C ALA A 285 -11.01 13.09 -12.77
N GLU A 286 -10.46 12.89 -13.98
CA GLU A 286 -10.23 11.59 -14.59
C GLU A 286 -9.29 10.69 -13.76
N ALA A 287 -8.18 11.24 -13.26
CA ALA A 287 -7.25 10.56 -12.36
C ALA A 287 -7.96 9.92 -11.16
N TRP A 288 -8.84 10.73 -10.59
CA TRP A 288 -9.57 10.39 -9.41
C TRP A 288 -10.56 9.26 -9.68
N SER A 289 -11.26 9.37 -10.81
CA SER A 289 -12.16 8.35 -11.33
C SER A 289 -11.42 7.04 -11.59
N ILE A 290 -10.25 7.07 -12.24
CA ILE A 290 -9.48 5.85 -12.53
C ILE A 290 -8.99 5.19 -11.23
N ARG A 291 -8.44 5.96 -10.28
CA ARG A 291 -8.04 5.43 -8.97
C ARG A 291 -9.22 4.82 -8.21
N GLN A 292 -10.40 5.42 -8.30
CA GLN A 292 -11.62 4.88 -7.69
C GLN A 292 -12.06 3.58 -8.38
N GLN A 293 -12.03 3.53 -9.71
CA GLN A 293 -12.31 2.32 -10.47
C GLN A 293 -11.32 1.19 -10.16
N PHE A 294 -10.06 1.52 -9.94
CA PHE A 294 -9.04 0.56 -9.48
C PHE A 294 -9.47 -0.10 -8.17
N TRP A 295 -9.79 0.69 -7.14
CA TRP A 295 -10.18 0.15 -5.85
C TRP A 295 -11.46 -0.68 -5.92
N ARG A 296 -12.45 -0.27 -6.70
CA ARG A 296 -13.68 -1.04 -6.92
C ARG A 296 -13.44 -2.43 -7.53
N LYS A 297 -12.40 -2.56 -8.37
CA LYS A 297 -12.04 -3.81 -9.05
C LYS A 297 -10.97 -4.61 -8.29
N ALA A 298 -10.40 -4.07 -7.23
CA ALA A 298 -9.32 -4.71 -6.48
C ALA A 298 -9.86 -5.88 -5.64
N ASP A 299 -9.08 -6.96 -5.58
CA ASP A 299 -9.39 -8.11 -4.73
C ASP A 299 -9.41 -7.71 -3.25
N LYS A 300 -10.26 -8.36 -2.45
CA LYS A 300 -10.38 -8.11 -1.00
C LYS A 300 -9.03 -8.22 -0.28
N THR A 301 -8.16 -9.12 -0.69
CA THR A 301 -6.81 -9.32 -0.16
C THR A 301 -5.94 -8.09 -0.40
N VAL A 302 -6.00 -7.50 -1.60
CA VAL A 302 -5.30 -6.26 -1.94
C VAL A 302 -5.80 -5.10 -1.09
N LEU A 303 -7.12 -4.98 -0.92
CA LEU A 303 -7.72 -3.95 -0.08
C LEU A 303 -7.27 -4.07 1.39
N LYS A 304 -7.23 -5.30 1.92
CA LYS A 304 -6.74 -5.58 3.28
C LYS A 304 -5.28 -5.21 3.45
N TRP A 305 -4.42 -5.59 2.50
CA TRP A 305 -3.01 -5.22 2.51
C TRP A 305 -2.83 -3.71 2.50
N ARG A 306 -3.54 -3.01 1.61
CA ARG A 306 -3.47 -1.55 1.53
C ARG A 306 -3.85 -0.90 2.84
N ILE A 307 -5.02 -1.21 3.40
CA ILE A 307 -5.47 -0.57 4.64
C ILE A 307 -4.55 -0.92 5.80
N THR A 308 -4.09 -2.17 5.89
CA THR A 308 -3.13 -2.58 6.93
C THR A 308 -1.83 -1.79 6.79
N SER A 309 -1.34 -1.58 5.57
CA SER A 309 -0.14 -0.77 5.33
C SER A 309 -0.31 0.69 5.77
N ILE A 310 -1.50 1.26 5.54
CA ILE A 310 -1.85 2.63 5.95
C ILE A 310 -1.94 2.69 7.48
N HIS A 311 -2.58 1.72 8.13
CA HIS A 311 -2.66 1.63 9.58
C HIS A 311 -1.25 1.54 10.20
N MET A 312 -0.37 0.68 9.66
CA MET A 312 1.01 0.59 10.14
C MET A 312 1.79 1.90 9.92
N LEU A 313 1.50 2.62 8.83
CA LEU A 313 2.08 3.94 8.59
C LEU A 313 1.62 4.97 9.63
N THR A 314 0.33 4.97 9.99
CA THR A 314 -0.23 5.90 10.98
C THR A 314 0.21 5.54 12.40
N MET A 315 0.37 4.26 12.73
CA MET A 315 0.83 3.80 14.05
C MET A 315 2.32 4.02 14.35
N ASP A 316 3.18 4.19 13.32
CA ASP A 316 4.62 4.34 13.49
C ASP A 316 5.02 5.72 14.03
N ARG A 317 4.77 5.98 15.32
CA ARG A 317 4.93 7.29 15.98
C ARG A 317 6.33 7.90 15.87
N LYS A 318 7.37 7.07 15.71
CA LYS A 318 8.77 7.51 15.64
C LYS A 318 9.15 8.10 14.29
N ARG A 319 8.34 7.82 13.26
CA ARG A 319 8.67 8.18 11.88
C ARG A 319 8.19 9.57 11.53
N GLU A 320 9.07 10.40 10.98
CA GLU A 320 8.63 11.59 10.25
C GLU A 320 7.91 11.15 8.97
N LEU A 321 6.61 11.45 8.90
CA LEU A 321 5.78 11.12 7.76
C LEU A 321 5.91 12.22 6.71
N ASP A 322 6.35 11.85 5.51
CA ASP A 322 6.18 12.71 4.34
C ASP A 322 4.70 13.05 4.18
N LEU A 323 4.37 14.35 4.27
CA LEU A 323 3.01 14.88 4.25
C LEU A 323 2.23 14.41 3.02
N ASN A 324 2.87 14.40 1.85
CA ASN A 324 2.23 13.99 0.60
C ASN A 324 1.86 12.50 0.62
N THR A 325 2.76 11.66 1.11
CA THR A 325 2.54 10.22 1.25
C THR A 325 1.42 9.90 2.25
N ALA A 326 1.43 10.57 3.41
CA ALA A 326 0.37 10.40 4.39
C ALA A 326 -0.98 10.87 3.82
N THR A 327 -1.01 12.01 3.14
CA THR A 327 -2.21 12.55 2.50
C THR A 327 -2.78 11.57 1.48
N ASP A 328 -1.93 11.02 0.61
CA ASP A 328 -2.31 10.05 -0.43
C ASP A 328 -2.87 8.74 0.16
N ALA A 329 -2.25 8.24 1.22
CA ALA A 329 -2.72 7.08 1.97
C ALA A 329 -4.11 7.32 2.61
N LEU A 330 -4.35 8.50 3.15
CA LEU A 330 -5.64 8.84 3.78
C LEU A 330 -6.75 9.06 2.75
N VAL A 331 -6.41 9.56 1.56
CA VAL A 331 -7.33 9.59 0.40
C VAL A 331 -7.85 8.20 0.06
N ASP A 332 -6.98 7.17 0.08
CA ASP A 332 -7.44 5.79 -0.13
C ASP A 332 -8.42 5.35 0.96
N CYS A 333 -8.22 5.73 2.22
CA CYS A 333 -9.16 5.41 3.29
C CYS A 333 -10.55 5.98 2.99
N PHE A 334 -10.66 7.24 2.56
CA PHE A 334 -11.96 7.82 2.17
C PHE A 334 -12.61 7.08 1.01
N LYS A 335 -11.84 6.67 0.00
CA LYS A 335 -12.37 5.86 -1.10
C LYS A 335 -12.91 4.51 -0.60
N LEU A 336 -12.22 3.87 0.35
CA LEU A 336 -12.55 2.55 0.87
C LEU A 336 -13.65 2.52 1.94
N ILE A 337 -14.12 3.69 2.40
CA ILE A 337 -15.25 3.81 3.35
C ILE A 337 -16.60 3.73 2.64
N ARG A 338 -16.62 3.84 1.32
CA ARG A 338 -17.86 3.84 0.53
C ARG A 338 -18.68 2.55 0.69
N PRO A 339 -20.02 2.62 0.53
CA PRO A 339 -20.92 1.50 0.78
C PRO A 339 -20.72 0.29 -0.14
N GLU A 340 -20.06 0.45 -1.29
CA GLU A 340 -19.72 -0.67 -2.18
C GLU A 340 -18.67 -1.63 -1.62
N PHE A 341 -17.93 -1.25 -0.57
CA PHE A 341 -16.87 -2.08 0.00
C PHE A 341 -17.38 -2.97 1.14
N PRO A 342 -16.74 -4.14 1.37
CA PRO A 342 -17.07 -4.98 2.50
C PRO A 342 -16.94 -4.25 3.84
N VAL A 343 -17.85 -4.56 4.76
CA VAL A 343 -17.92 -3.91 6.08
C VAL A 343 -16.58 -3.95 6.84
N ASP A 344 -15.84 -5.06 6.75
CA ASP A 344 -14.52 -5.19 7.39
C ASP A 344 -13.45 -4.24 6.81
N ILE A 345 -13.55 -3.91 5.52
CA ILE A 345 -12.68 -2.93 4.86
C ILE A 345 -13.01 -1.52 5.35
N ILE A 346 -14.31 -1.19 5.42
CA ILE A 346 -14.79 0.12 5.89
C ILE A 346 -14.32 0.39 7.32
N TYR A 347 -14.51 -0.56 8.25
CA TYR A 347 -14.08 -0.40 9.65
C TYR A 347 -12.56 -0.19 9.77
N ARG A 348 -11.76 -0.97 9.03
CA ARG A 348 -10.31 -0.82 9.05
C ARG A 348 -9.86 0.52 8.46
N ALA A 349 -10.52 1.00 7.40
CA ALA A 349 -10.22 2.30 6.81
C ALA A 349 -10.54 3.45 7.78
N LEU A 350 -11.70 3.39 8.45
CA LEU A 350 -12.07 4.34 9.50
C LEU A 350 -11.09 4.30 10.67
N ARG A 351 -10.66 3.11 11.10
CA ARG A 351 -9.67 2.97 12.17
C ARG A 351 -8.36 3.65 11.78
N SER A 352 -7.87 3.45 10.54
CA SER A 352 -6.67 4.13 10.05
C SER A 352 -6.81 5.65 10.04
N LEU A 353 -7.99 6.19 9.69
CA LEU A 353 -8.27 7.63 9.79
C LEU A 353 -8.24 8.11 11.24
N HIS A 354 -8.89 7.39 12.16
CA HIS A 354 -8.88 7.71 13.58
C HIS A 354 -7.45 7.79 14.14
N GLU A 355 -6.62 6.79 13.87
CA GLU A 355 -5.22 6.77 14.29
C GLU A 355 -4.42 7.91 13.68
N ALA A 356 -4.71 8.29 12.44
CA ALA A 356 -4.08 9.45 11.82
C ALA A 356 -4.46 10.76 12.53
N VAL A 357 -5.73 10.92 12.93
CA VAL A 357 -6.20 12.07 13.72
C VAL A 357 -5.57 12.07 15.10
N ALA A 358 -5.62 10.94 15.82
CA ALA A 358 -5.04 10.79 17.16
C ALA A 358 -3.53 11.04 17.16
N ARG A 359 -2.81 10.56 16.14
CA ARG A 359 -1.38 10.85 15.96
C ARG A 359 -1.13 12.32 15.67
N ALA A 360 -1.92 12.92 14.79
CA ALA A 360 -1.74 14.31 14.41
C ALA A 360 -1.79 15.21 15.65
N ARG A 361 -2.63 14.88 16.65
CA ARG A 361 -2.67 15.58 17.94
C ARG A 361 -1.34 15.61 18.68
N ARG A 362 -0.45 14.62 18.52
CA ARG A 362 0.82 14.54 19.25
C ARG A 362 2.02 15.18 18.54
N LEU A 363 1.86 15.58 17.28
CA LEU A 363 2.91 16.27 16.50
C LEU A 363 2.80 17.79 16.71
N SER A 364 3.81 18.57 16.35
CA SER A 364 3.83 20.04 16.57
C SER A 364 2.57 20.76 16.03
N VAL A 365 2.18 21.89 16.65
CA VAL A 365 1.00 22.73 16.30
C VAL A 365 0.76 22.88 14.79
N PHE A 366 1.82 23.02 13.99
CA PHE A 366 1.73 23.20 12.54
C PHE A 366 1.49 21.92 11.72
N ALA A 367 1.89 20.73 12.20
CA ALA A 367 1.77 19.48 11.46
C ALA A 367 0.40 18.77 11.65
N ARG A 368 -0.41 19.21 12.62
CA ARG A 368 -1.59 18.45 13.09
C ARG A 368 -2.81 18.54 12.16
N TYR A 369 -2.99 19.68 11.50
CA TYR A 369 -4.16 19.93 10.64
C TYR A 369 -3.88 19.68 9.16
N THR A 370 -2.62 19.48 8.81
CA THR A 370 -2.21 19.41 7.42
C THR A 370 -2.46 18.03 6.83
N ASN A 371 -2.34 16.90 7.54
CA ASN A 371 -2.42 15.60 6.85
C ASN A 371 -3.87 15.16 6.60
N VAL A 372 -4.64 14.87 7.66
CA VAL A 372 -6.00 14.34 7.53
C VAL A 372 -6.96 15.40 6.96
N GLY A 373 -6.85 16.64 7.44
CA GLY A 373 -7.64 17.76 6.93
C GLY A 373 -7.35 18.05 5.45
N THR A 374 -6.08 18.04 5.01
CA THR A 374 -5.79 18.20 3.58
C THR A 374 -6.18 16.98 2.76
N ALA A 375 -6.03 15.75 3.30
CA ALA A 375 -6.49 14.55 2.62
C ALA A 375 -8.00 14.56 2.37
N MET A 376 -8.79 14.95 3.36
CA MET A 376 -10.23 15.09 3.17
C MET A 376 -10.57 16.26 2.24
N ARG A 377 -9.93 17.42 2.36
CA ARG A 377 -10.18 18.52 1.41
C ARG A 377 -9.88 18.10 -0.03
N ASN A 378 -8.73 17.45 -0.26
CA ASN A 378 -8.39 16.88 -1.57
C ASN A 378 -9.43 15.84 -2.02
N TYR A 379 -9.93 15.01 -1.10
CA TYR A 379 -10.97 14.04 -1.42
C TYR A 379 -12.29 14.69 -1.78
N LEU A 380 -12.76 15.65 -0.99
CA LEU A 380 -14.01 16.37 -1.22
C LEU A 380 -13.94 17.18 -2.51
N SER A 381 -12.84 17.91 -2.76
CA SER A 381 -12.67 18.73 -3.96
C SER A 381 -12.59 17.90 -5.24
N ALA A 382 -12.08 16.67 -5.16
CA ALA A 382 -11.94 15.78 -6.31
C ALA A 382 -13.16 14.84 -6.51
N SER A 383 -14.10 14.79 -5.57
CA SER A 383 -15.27 13.93 -5.64
C SER A 383 -16.50 14.70 -6.10
N SER A 384 -17.45 14.02 -6.74
CA SER A 384 -18.77 14.61 -6.96
C SER A 384 -19.43 14.90 -5.60
N GLN A 385 -20.23 15.97 -5.51
CA GLN A 385 -20.95 16.32 -4.27
C GLN A 385 -21.74 15.11 -3.73
N LYS A 386 -22.37 14.34 -4.63
CA LYS A 386 -23.11 13.12 -4.28
C LYS A 386 -22.21 12.06 -3.65
N ASP A 387 -21.05 11.79 -4.25
CA ASP A 387 -20.10 10.79 -3.74
C ASP A 387 -19.48 11.22 -2.40
N ALA A 388 -19.20 12.52 -2.25
CA ALA A 388 -18.72 13.10 -1.00
C ALA A 388 -19.75 12.93 0.12
N VAL A 389 -21.00 13.33 -0.10
CA VAL A 389 -22.09 13.18 0.88
C VAL A 389 -22.31 11.70 1.23
N VAL A 390 -22.33 10.78 0.26
CA VAL A 390 -22.46 9.34 0.53
C VAL A 390 -21.35 8.83 1.45
N THR A 391 -20.12 9.27 1.21
CA THR A 391 -18.97 8.86 2.03
C THR A 391 -19.06 9.44 3.44
N LEU A 392 -19.43 10.72 3.57
CA LEU A 392 -19.62 11.37 4.87
C LEU A 392 -20.76 10.72 5.68
N SER A 393 -21.92 10.50 5.05
CA SER A 393 -23.03 9.78 5.68
C SER A 393 -22.59 8.39 6.14
N ARG A 394 -21.77 7.70 5.35
CA ARG A 394 -21.26 6.38 5.74
C ARG A 394 -20.31 6.42 6.93
N ILE A 395 -19.45 7.44 7.03
CA ILE A 395 -18.63 7.69 8.23
C ILE A 395 -19.57 7.85 9.44
N ILE A 396 -20.57 8.73 9.34
CA ILE A 396 -21.51 9.02 10.43
C ILE A 396 -22.30 7.78 10.85
N GLU A 397 -22.83 6.99 9.90
CA GLU A 397 -23.53 5.74 10.18
C GLU A 397 -22.67 4.75 10.98
N VAL A 398 -21.42 4.56 10.55
CA VAL A 398 -20.52 3.62 11.22
C VAL A 398 -20.15 4.12 12.62
N VAL A 399 -19.85 5.41 12.75
CA VAL A 399 -19.53 6.02 14.06
C VAL A 399 -20.75 5.99 14.99
N MET A 400 -21.96 6.18 14.47
CA MET A 400 -23.20 5.98 15.23
C MET A 400 -23.36 4.52 15.70
N ALA A 401 -23.05 3.54 14.86
CA ALA A 401 -23.12 2.13 15.23
C ALA A 401 -22.11 1.77 16.34
N LEU A 402 -20.89 2.35 16.28
CA LEU A 402 -19.89 2.24 17.34
C LEU A 402 -20.38 2.88 18.65
N SER A 403 -20.94 4.10 18.56
CA SER A 403 -21.52 4.79 19.72
C SER A 403 -22.69 4.02 20.35
N ALA A 404 -23.47 3.29 19.55
CA ALA A 404 -24.57 2.45 20.03
C ALA A 404 -24.11 1.15 20.71
N GLY A 405 -22.81 0.85 20.75
CA GLY A 405 -22.29 -0.38 21.36
C GLY A 405 -22.58 -1.64 20.55
N ASN A 406 -22.73 -1.52 19.23
CA ASN A 406 -22.92 -2.67 18.36
C ASN A 406 -21.67 -3.58 18.43
N THR A 407 -21.84 -4.83 18.85
CA THR A 407 -20.73 -5.77 19.09
C THR A 407 -19.98 -6.14 17.80
N ILE A 408 -20.69 -6.30 16.68
CA ILE A 408 -20.08 -6.61 15.37
C ILE A 408 -19.23 -5.44 14.90
N ALA A 409 -19.75 -4.22 15.05
CA ALA A 409 -19.04 -2.99 14.74
C ALA A 409 -17.77 -2.87 15.57
N SER A 410 -17.92 -3.07 16.88
CA SER A 410 -16.84 -2.96 17.85
C SER A 410 -15.74 -3.99 17.58
N ASN A 411 -16.08 -5.25 17.30
CA ASN A 411 -15.11 -6.31 16.98
C ASN A 411 -14.37 -6.08 15.64
N SER A 412 -14.98 -5.33 14.73
CA SER A 412 -14.38 -5.02 13.42
C SER A 412 -13.49 -3.77 13.48
N PHE A 413 -13.80 -2.83 14.38
CA PHE A 413 -13.09 -1.57 14.56
C PHE A 413 -11.97 -1.66 15.60
N CYS A 414 -12.18 -2.38 16.70
CA CYS A 414 -11.25 -2.46 17.82
C CYS A 414 -10.26 -3.63 17.68
N LEU A 415 -9.06 -3.45 18.22
CA LEU A 415 -8.07 -4.50 18.45
C LEU A 415 -8.06 -4.87 19.93
N ALA A 416 -7.54 -6.06 20.24
CA ALA A 416 -7.47 -6.55 21.62
C ALA A 416 -6.65 -5.65 22.56
N ASP A 417 -5.70 -4.89 22.00
CA ASP A 417 -4.78 -4.03 22.74
C ASP A 417 -5.28 -2.56 22.84
N ASP A 418 -6.51 -2.27 22.42
CA ASP A 418 -7.05 -0.92 22.48
C ASP A 418 -7.37 -0.47 23.90
N GLU A 419 -7.17 0.82 24.16
CA GLU A 419 -7.56 1.43 25.42
C GLU A 419 -9.10 1.43 25.58
N PRO A 420 -9.64 1.31 26.81
CA PRO A 420 -11.09 1.31 27.03
C PRO A 420 -11.82 2.54 26.49
N THR A 421 -11.13 3.69 26.38
CA THR A 421 -11.66 4.95 25.84
C THR A 421 -11.60 5.04 24.32
N PHE A 422 -10.91 4.12 23.62
CA PHE A 422 -10.62 4.21 22.18
C PHE A 422 -11.87 4.48 21.32
N LEU A 423 -13.01 3.86 21.66
CA LEU A 423 -14.27 4.07 20.95
C LEU A 423 -14.86 5.47 21.18
N VAL A 424 -14.78 5.97 22.41
CA VAL A 424 -15.23 7.31 22.78
C VAL A 424 -14.37 8.35 22.06
N ASP A 425 -13.05 8.17 22.12
CA ASP A 425 -12.07 9.03 21.47
C ASP A 425 -12.34 9.08 19.96
N ALA A 426 -12.58 7.93 19.34
CA ALA A 426 -12.91 7.87 17.92
C ALA A 426 -14.15 8.68 17.56
N VAL A 427 -15.25 8.53 18.31
CA VAL A 427 -16.49 9.28 18.07
C VAL A 427 -16.26 10.78 18.20
N ALA A 428 -15.61 11.21 19.29
CA ALA A 428 -15.32 12.62 19.53
C ALA A 428 -14.38 13.20 18.47
N HIS A 429 -13.32 12.47 18.08
CA HIS A 429 -12.40 12.86 17.03
C HIS A 429 -13.09 13.04 15.68
N PHE A 430 -13.99 12.13 15.29
CA PHE A 430 -14.72 12.27 14.03
C PHE A 430 -15.69 13.44 14.04
N VAL A 431 -16.47 13.62 15.11
CA VAL A 431 -17.39 14.77 15.24
C VAL A 431 -16.60 16.07 15.14
N TYR A 432 -15.56 16.21 15.97
CA TYR A 432 -14.65 17.34 15.97
C TYR A 432 -14.12 17.67 14.58
N TRP A 433 -13.53 16.66 13.95
CA TRP A 433 -12.81 16.82 12.71
C TRP A 433 -13.74 17.22 11.56
N LEU A 434 -14.93 16.62 11.49
CA LEU A 434 -15.95 17.02 10.52
C LEU A 434 -16.44 18.44 10.79
N THR A 435 -16.69 18.83 12.04
CA THR A 435 -17.06 20.21 12.37
C THR A 435 -15.97 21.21 11.96
N SER A 436 -14.70 20.90 12.21
CA SER A 436 -13.59 21.76 11.81
C SER A 436 -13.54 21.98 10.29
N ILE A 437 -13.88 20.96 9.49
CA ILE A 437 -13.93 21.09 8.04
C ILE A 437 -15.13 21.92 7.58
N SER A 438 -16.30 21.80 8.23
CA SER A 438 -17.48 22.61 7.91
C SER A 438 -17.30 24.11 8.22
N GLU A 439 -16.40 24.45 9.13
CA GLU A 439 -16.02 25.84 9.40
C GLU A 439 -15.18 26.44 8.28
N SER A 440 -14.33 25.62 7.64
CA SER A 440 -13.35 26.08 6.67
C SER A 440 -13.92 26.45 5.29
N ASP A 441 -15.07 25.87 4.91
CA ASP A 441 -15.65 26.03 3.57
C ASP A 441 -17.19 25.85 3.59
N GLU A 442 -17.92 26.71 2.88
CA GLU A 442 -19.39 26.71 2.85
C GLU A 442 -19.99 25.52 2.09
N GLU A 443 -19.32 25.01 1.07
CA GLU A 443 -19.75 23.82 0.36
C GLU A 443 -19.59 22.58 1.24
N TYR A 444 -18.46 22.48 1.94
CA TYR A 444 -18.22 21.39 2.90
C TYR A 444 -19.23 21.44 4.04
N ARG A 445 -19.56 22.65 4.52
CA ARG A 445 -20.64 22.85 5.50
C ARG A 445 -21.96 22.27 5.02
N ARG A 446 -22.41 22.64 3.82
CA ARG A 446 -23.66 22.12 3.26
C ARG A 446 -23.63 20.60 3.18
N MET A 447 -22.54 20.00 2.69
CA MET A 447 -22.41 18.55 2.59
C MET A 447 -22.43 17.85 3.95
N ILE A 448 -21.79 18.42 4.97
CA ILE A 448 -21.74 17.84 6.31
C ILE A 448 -23.11 17.96 7.01
N LEU A 449 -23.79 19.09 6.86
CA LEU A 449 -25.13 19.29 7.43
C LEU A 449 -26.21 18.44 6.76
N THR A 450 -26.00 17.93 5.54
CA THR A 450 -26.92 16.93 4.96
C THR A 450 -26.72 15.52 5.54
N THR A 451 -25.75 15.33 6.44
CA THR A 451 -25.55 14.08 7.16
C THR A 451 -26.16 14.14 8.57
N ASP A 452 -26.25 13.00 9.25
CA ASP A 452 -26.76 12.90 10.62
C ASP A 452 -25.75 13.33 11.72
N ILE A 453 -24.78 14.19 11.40
CA ILE A 453 -23.69 14.57 12.32
C ILE A 453 -24.20 15.21 13.63
N VAL A 454 -25.25 16.04 13.56
CA VAL A 454 -25.85 16.67 14.76
C VAL A 454 -26.40 15.59 15.69
N ARG A 455 -27.16 14.65 15.15
CA ARG A 455 -27.75 13.54 15.90
C ARG A 455 -26.67 12.62 16.48
N LEU A 456 -25.58 12.38 15.74
CA LEU A 456 -24.43 11.64 16.25
C LEU A 456 -23.83 12.34 17.47
N ALA A 457 -23.57 13.64 17.35
CA ALA A 457 -22.96 14.43 18.43
C ALA A 457 -23.86 14.50 19.68
N GLU A 458 -25.18 14.67 19.51
CA GLU A 458 -26.16 14.63 20.61
C GLU A 458 -26.16 13.28 21.33
N ARG A 459 -26.18 12.17 20.59
CA ARG A 459 -26.17 10.82 21.16
C ARG A 459 -24.85 10.48 21.86
N ALA A 460 -23.73 10.90 21.27
CA ALA A 460 -22.42 10.71 21.86
C ALA A 460 -22.32 11.48 23.18
N LEU A 461 -22.81 12.73 23.21
CA LEU A 461 -22.84 13.56 24.40
C LEU A 461 -23.73 12.95 25.49
N GLU A 462 -24.96 12.55 25.16
CA GLU A 462 -25.89 11.91 26.11
C GLU A 462 -25.28 10.65 26.72
N LYS A 463 -24.61 9.83 25.91
CA LYS A 463 -23.95 8.62 26.38
C LYS A 463 -22.78 8.93 27.32
N LEU A 464 -21.98 9.95 26.99
CA LEU A 464 -20.84 10.36 27.81
C LEU A 464 -21.27 10.96 29.14
N GLU A 465 -22.29 11.81 29.14
CA GLU A 465 -22.84 12.40 30.37
C GLU A 465 -23.43 11.35 31.32
N LYS A 466 -23.95 10.24 30.78
CA LYS A 466 -24.44 9.10 31.58
C LYS A 466 -23.34 8.14 32.01
N SER A 467 -22.22 8.12 31.30
CA SER A 467 -21.10 7.24 31.64
C SER A 467 -20.22 7.90 32.69
N LEU A 468 -19.97 7.22 33.81
CA LEU A 468 -18.94 7.60 34.79
C LEU A 468 -17.54 7.32 34.22
N VAL A 469 -17.23 7.84 33.03
CA VAL A 469 -15.89 7.73 32.47
C VAL A 469 -15.00 8.65 33.30
N ASP A 470 -14.11 8.02 34.07
CA ASP A 470 -13.05 8.67 34.83
C ASP A 470 -11.98 9.15 33.83
N ASP A 471 -12.31 10.22 33.12
CA ASP A 471 -11.38 10.89 32.21
C ASP A 471 -10.45 11.73 33.07
N ARG A 472 -9.15 11.39 33.07
CA ARG A 472 -8.18 11.93 34.04
C ARG A 472 -7.85 13.41 33.87
N VAL A 473 -8.35 14.03 32.82
CA VAL A 473 -8.09 15.43 32.49
C VAL A 473 -9.43 16.17 32.48
N SER A 474 -9.62 17.03 33.48
CA SER A 474 -10.76 17.95 33.51
C SER A 474 -10.44 19.20 32.70
N PHE A 475 -11.46 19.86 32.16
CA PHE A 475 -11.28 21.15 31.50
C PHE A 475 -10.69 22.22 32.44
N ARG A 476 -10.93 22.11 33.75
CA ARG A 476 -10.33 22.96 34.77
C ARG A 476 -8.80 22.82 34.85
N ASP A 477 -8.26 21.61 34.69
CA ASP A 477 -6.81 21.36 34.77
C ASP A 477 -6.06 22.07 33.64
N LEU A 478 -6.70 22.13 32.48
CA LEU A 478 -6.20 22.86 31.33
C LEU A 478 -6.42 24.39 31.50
N ALA A 479 -7.51 24.83 32.17
CA ALA A 479 -8.04 26.23 32.21
C ALA A 479 -7.07 27.27 32.71
N ASN A 480 -6.18 26.86 33.61
CA ASN A 480 -5.37 27.76 34.40
C ASN A 480 -4.19 28.39 33.63
N ASP A 481 -3.77 27.82 32.50
CA ASP A 481 -2.54 28.26 31.81
C ASP A 481 -2.77 29.21 30.62
N TYR A 482 -3.99 29.35 30.09
CA TYR A 482 -4.19 30.06 28.81
C TYR A 482 -5.50 30.84 28.63
N TRP A 483 -6.54 30.59 29.42
CA TRP A 483 -7.83 31.26 29.24
C TRP A 483 -7.83 32.63 29.92
N LYS A 484 -8.35 33.65 29.22
CA LYS A 484 -8.78 34.88 29.90
C LYS A 484 -10.09 34.54 30.63
N GLU A 485 -10.27 35.02 31.86
CA GLU A 485 -11.46 34.75 32.72
C GLU A 485 -12.81 34.79 31.98
N LYS A 486 -12.92 35.64 30.95
CA LYS A 486 -14.13 35.83 30.13
C LYS A 486 -14.58 34.61 29.32
N ASP A 487 -13.65 33.80 28.82
CA ASP A 487 -14.01 32.64 28.01
C ASP A 487 -14.53 31.51 28.93
N ILE A 488 -13.94 31.38 30.13
CA ILE A 488 -14.40 30.46 31.18
C ILE A 488 -15.79 30.89 31.64
N GLU A 489 -16.01 32.19 31.80
CA GLU A 489 -17.29 32.78 32.16
C GLU A 489 -18.36 32.52 31.08
N LEU A 490 -18.05 32.69 29.79
CA LEU A 490 -18.93 32.33 28.68
C LEU A 490 -19.31 30.84 28.75
N TYR A 491 -18.33 29.96 28.93
CA TYR A 491 -18.58 28.52 28.99
C TYR A 491 -19.46 28.16 30.19
N ARG A 492 -19.16 28.72 31.37
CA ARG A 492 -19.98 28.58 32.59
C ARG A 492 -21.40 29.09 32.40
N ASN A 493 -21.58 30.21 31.70
CA ASN A 493 -22.90 30.80 31.48
C ASN A 493 -23.77 29.95 30.55
N VAL A 494 -23.17 29.24 29.59
CA VAL A 494 -23.91 28.37 28.66
C VAL A 494 -24.21 27.00 29.25
N TYR A 495 -23.26 26.39 29.97
CA TYR A 495 -23.34 24.99 30.40
C TYR A 495 -23.43 24.78 31.92
N GLY A 496 -23.32 25.83 32.72
CA GLY A 496 -23.32 25.77 34.19
C GLY A 496 -21.92 25.70 34.80
N LEU A 497 -21.82 25.87 36.12
CA LEU A 497 -20.54 25.93 36.84
C LEU A 497 -19.82 24.57 36.85
N ASP A 498 -20.58 23.49 37.04
CA ASP A 498 -20.09 22.10 37.10
C ASP A 498 -19.57 21.61 35.73
N ALA A 499 -19.89 22.35 34.66
CA ALA A 499 -19.46 22.00 33.32
C ALA A 499 -17.95 22.06 33.13
N LEU A 500 -17.20 22.81 33.95
CA LEU A 500 -15.74 22.90 33.86
C LEU A 500 -15.01 21.65 34.35
N ASP A 501 -15.70 20.81 35.12
CA ASP A 501 -15.12 19.59 35.67
C ASP A 501 -15.48 18.38 34.80
N ALA A 502 -16.13 18.60 33.65
CA ALA A 502 -16.49 17.54 32.72
C ALA A 502 -15.26 17.02 31.93
N PRO A 503 -15.28 15.73 31.54
CA PRO A 503 -14.31 15.15 30.61
C PRO A 503 -14.12 15.98 29.34
N LEU A 504 -12.87 16.12 28.87
CA LEU A 504 -12.52 16.89 27.67
C LEU A 504 -13.40 16.53 26.45
N HIS A 505 -13.73 15.25 26.28
CA HIS A 505 -14.62 14.75 25.23
C HIS A 505 -16.02 15.38 25.25
N ILE A 506 -16.59 15.64 26.43
CA ILE A 506 -17.88 16.33 26.59
C ILE A 506 -17.78 17.78 26.09
N HIS A 507 -16.68 18.47 26.39
CA HIS A 507 -16.44 19.83 25.91
C HIS A 507 -16.36 19.90 24.39
N VAL A 508 -15.64 18.97 23.77
CA VAL A 508 -15.52 18.87 22.32
C VAL A 508 -16.88 18.71 21.65
N LEU A 509 -17.70 17.79 22.15
CA LEU A 509 -19.02 17.52 21.57
C LEU A 509 -19.98 18.69 21.77
N ARG A 510 -19.99 19.30 22.96
CA ARG A 510 -20.80 20.50 23.25
C ARG A 510 -20.43 21.65 22.32
N TRP A 511 -19.14 21.90 22.14
CA TRP A 511 -18.67 22.92 21.20
C TRP A 511 -19.12 22.58 19.78
N SER A 512 -18.78 21.39 19.26
CA SER A 512 -19.22 20.93 17.94
C SER A 512 -20.71 21.08 17.69
N LEU A 513 -21.56 20.80 18.68
CA LEU A 513 -23.02 20.97 18.57
C LEU A 513 -23.44 22.42 18.43
N VAL A 514 -22.83 23.35 19.17
CA VAL A 514 -23.08 24.79 19.02
C VAL A 514 -22.78 25.23 17.59
N LEU A 515 -21.62 24.81 17.07
CA LEU A 515 -21.18 25.16 15.72
C LEU A 515 -22.12 24.60 14.66
N LEU A 516 -22.43 23.30 14.74
CA LEU A 516 -23.28 22.63 13.76
C LEU A 516 -24.72 23.19 13.79
N ARG A 517 -25.26 23.53 14.97
CA ARG A 517 -26.59 24.13 15.09
C ARG A 517 -26.62 25.56 14.55
N ASP A 518 -25.62 26.39 14.84
CA ASP A 518 -25.52 27.75 14.28
C ASP A 518 -25.44 27.70 12.75
N GLN A 519 -24.58 26.82 12.23
CA GLN A 519 -24.42 26.56 10.80
C GLN A 519 -25.74 26.09 10.15
N SER A 520 -26.54 25.26 10.82
CA SER A 520 -27.84 24.78 10.32
C SER A 520 -28.89 25.90 10.17
N GLN A 521 -28.75 26.99 10.93
CA GLN A 521 -29.62 28.17 10.84
C GLN A 521 -29.19 29.16 9.76
N GLY A 522 -28.17 28.81 8.95
CA GLY A 522 -27.62 29.69 7.92
C GLY A 522 -26.84 30.89 8.47
N ARG A 523 -26.54 30.89 9.78
CA ARG A 523 -25.75 31.95 10.41
C ARG A 523 -24.28 31.70 10.09
N ARG A 524 -23.60 32.73 9.57
CA ARG A 524 -22.13 32.76 9.65
C ARG A 524 -21.81 33.06 11.11
N PHE A 525 -20.82 32.35 11.66
CA PHE A 525 -20.27 32.39 13.02
C PHE A 525 -20.18 33.75 13.75
N ARG A 526 -20.36 34.87 13.04
CA ARG A 526 -20.52 36.20 13.61
C ARG A 526 -21.79 36.39 14.45
N ILE A 527 -22.72 35.42 14.50
CA ILE A 527 -24.04 35.62 15.13
C ILE A 527 -24.49 34.42 15.97
N LEU A 528 -23.61 33.90 16.83
CA LEU A 528 -24.13 33.52 18.14
C LEU A 528 -24.68 34.81 18.74
N SER A 529 -25.94 34.84 19.14
CA SER A 529 -26.57 35.97 19.85
C SER A 529 -26.00 36.12 21.27
N LEU A 530 -24.68 36.20 21.35
CA LEU A 530 -23.92 36.65 22.49
C LEU A 530 -23.92 38.20 22.43
N PRO A 531 -24.02 38.89 23.57
CA PRO A 531 -24.04 40.35 23.61
C PRO A 531 -22.88 40.96 22.80
N GLU A 532 -23.11 42.06 22.06
CA GLU A 532 -22.06 42.74 21.29
C GLU A 532 -20.83 43.12 22.13
N SER A 533 -21.03 43.36 23.44
CA SER A 533 -19.98 43.64 24.42
C SER A 533 -19.04 42.46 24.69
N TRP A 534 -19.37 41.25 24.24
CA TRP A 534 -18.56 40.05 24.43
C TRP A 534 -17.60 39.81 23.27
N TRP A 535 -17.78 40.50 22.14
CA TRP A 535 -16.88 40.45 21.00
C TRP A 535 -15.84 41.57 21.12
N VAL A 536 -14.65 41.26 21.64
CA VAL A 536 -13.56 42.24 21.73
C VAL A 536 -13.03 42.56 20.32
N PRO A 537 -13.03 43.84 19.88
CA PRO A 537 -12.46 44.21 18.59
C PRO A 537 -10.97 43.86 18.55
N GLY A 538 -10.61 42.86 17.74
CA GLY A 538 -9.23 42.37 17.58
C GLY A 538 -9.03 40.87 17.84
N HIS A 539 -9.99 40.19 18.47
CA HIS A 539 -9.98 38.73 18.58
C HIS A 539 -10.54 38.11 17.27
N LYS A 540 -9.67 37.51 16.45
CA LYS A 540 -10.09 36.72 15.28
C LYS A 540 -10.68 35.40 15.77
N THR A 541 -12.02 35.32 15.83
CA THR A 541 -12.85 34.08 15.83
C THR A 541 -12.21 32.89 16.57
N ASP A 542 -12.29 32.91 17.90
CA ASP A 542 -11.57 31.98 18.79
C ASP A 542 -12.23 30.59 18.97
N ALA A 543 -12.76 30.01 17.90
CA ALA A 543 -12.83 28.54 17.82
C ALA A 543 -11.41 27.95 17.97
N ASP A 544 -10.40 28.67 17.44
CA ASP A 544 -8.98 28.35 17.57
C ASP A 544 -8.45 28.26 19.01
N LEU A 545 -9.15 28.78 20.03
CA LEU A 545 -8.72 28.81 21.44
C LEU A 545 -9.14 27.55 22.22
N VAL A 546 -10.41 27.11 22.09
CA VAL A 546 -10.85 25.76 22.53
C VAL A 546 -10.02 24.69 21.78
N TYR A 547 -9.68 24.97 20.53
CA TYR A 547 -8.89 24.08 19.69
C TYR A 547 -7.40 24.10 20.00
N ARG A 548 -6.80 25.20 20.48
CA ARG A 548 -5.38 25.24 20.91
C ARG A 548 -5.07 24.32 22.09
N TRP A 549 -6.10 23.70 22.63
CA TRP A 549 -6.11 23.04 23.92
C TRP A 549 -6.26 21.52 23.84
N LEU A 550 -7.09 21.04 22.90
CA LEU A 550 -6.91 19.69 22.35
C LEU A 550 -5.51 19.48 21.73
N LYS A 551 -4.74 20.58 21.54
CA LYS A 551 -3.40 20.67 20.95
C LYS A 551 -2.25 20.68 21.99
N ASP A 552 -2.42 20.87 23.30
CA ASP A 552 -1.24 20.97 24.21
C ASP A 552 -1.11 19.83 25.26
N GLU A 553 -2.01 18.84 25.21
CA GLU A 553 -1.85 17.47 25.73
C GLU A 553 -1.88 16.44 24.59
#